data_AF-A0A3N7EE79-F1
#
_entry.id   AF-A0A3N7EE79-F1
#
_cell.length_a   1.000
_cell.length_b   1.000
_cell.length_c   1.000
_cell.angle_alpha   90.00
_cell.angle_beta   90.00
_cell.angle_gamma   90.00
#
_symmetry.space_group_name_H-M   'P 1'
#
loop_
_entity.id
_entity.type
_entity.pdbx_description
1 polymer ?
#
loop_
_entity_poly.entity_id
_entity_poly.type
_entity_poly.pdbx_seq_one_letter_code
_entity_poly.pdbx_strand_id
1 'polypeptide(L)'
;MFINSSKPEISPFVVSVPLPLRLRPAPPEVIRVPTLEGFASLLNRELGSARRSGAEPALLMLSVRSLRVVEAATEADAEQTQAVLTAMGERLRARVRSSDVVVQIGARRFGVLLQNMAGAKPGVVQQRLQQQLSGAYEHRHECLTLALQMAWARSERGSREGDRERPRLSAQELLQAADAALHAEPKGQTPDERRGQRPN
;
A
#
# COMPACT_ATOMS: atom_id res chain seq x y z
N MET A 1 5.35 78.66 40.21
CA MET A 1 4.82 77.45 40.88
C MET A 1 4.29 76.56 39.76
N PHE A 2 5.11 75.61 39.29
CA PHE A 2 4.84 74.82 38.07
C PHE A 2 4.28 73.45 38.44
N ILE A 3 3.18 73.07 37.79
CA ILE A 3 2.45 71.82 38.00
C ILE A 3 2.97 70.80 36.96
N ASN A 4 3.41 69.65 37.45
CA ASN A 4 4.08 68.59 36.71
C ASN A 4 3.07 67.77 35.88
N SER A 5 3.30 67.65 34.57
CA SER A 5 2.50 66.83 33.64
C SER A 5 3.01 65.38 33.62
N SER A 6 2.21 64.45 34.15
CA SER A 6 2.47 63.01 34.07
C SER A 6 1.97 62.46 32.72
N LYS A 7 2.88 61.85 31.96
CA LYS A 7 2.64 61.17 30.69
C LYS A 7 2.41 59.66 30.98
N PRO A 8 1.34 59.00 30.50
CA PRO A 8 1.22 57.56 30.65
C PRO A 8 1.99 56.81 29.56
N GLU A 9 2.90 55.93 29.96
CA GLU A 9 3.57 54.94 29.11
C GLU A 9 2.57 53.84 28.71
N ILE A 10 2.40 53.63 27.40
CA ILE A 10 1.61 52.53 26.84
C ILE A 10 2.60 51.42 26.46
N SER A 11 2.60 50.32 27.22
CA SER A 11 3.35 49.11 26.86
C SER A 11 2.65 48.39 25.69
N PRO A 12 3.38 47.94 24.65
CA PRO A 12 2.77 47.19 23.56
C PRO A 12 2.47 45.75 24.00
N PHE A 13 1.19 45.40 24.04
CA PHE A 13 0.72 44.02 24.12
C PHE A 13 1.15 43.28 22.85
N VAL A 14 2.12 42.36 22.97
CA VAL A 14 2.48 41.43 21.90
C VAL A 14 1.39 40.35 21.84
N VAL A 15 0.47 40.49 20.88
CA VAL A 15 -0.49 39.44 20.57
C VAL A 15 0.27 38.32 19.86
N SER A 16 0.61 37.27 20.60
CA SER A 16 1.18 36.05 20.02
C SER A 16 0.10 35.37 19.18
N VAL A 17 0.16 35.55 17.86
CA VAL A 17 -0.71 34.84 16.92
C VAL A 17 -0.26 33.38 16.90
N PRO A 18 -1.09 32.41 17.30
CA PRO A 18 -0.72 31.01 17.20
C PRO A 18 -0.47 30.66 15.74
N LEU A 19 0.73 30.15 15.45
CA LEU A 19 1.09 29.62 14.13
C LEU A 19 -0.01 28.66 13.66
N PRO A 20 -0.46 28.76 12.39
CA PRO A 20 -1.45 27.82 11.87
C PRO A 20 -0.88 26.42 12.04
N LEU A 21 -1.62 25.58 12.77
CA LEU A 21 -1.37 24.15 12.84
C LEU A 21 -1.17 23.67 11.41
N ARG A 22 0.04 23.22 11.07
CA ARG A 22 0.30 22.57 9.78
C ARG A 22 -0.66 21.39 9.72
N LEU A 23 -1.77 21.57 9.01
CA LEU A 23 -2.67 20.49 8.63
C LEU A 23 -1.78 19.44 7.98
N ARG A 24 -1.54 18.33 8.68
CA ARG A 24 -0.94 17.17 8.04
C ARG A 24 -1.83 16.88 6.83
N PRO A 25 -1.27 16.77 5.61
CA PRO A 25 -2.07 16.31 4.49
C PRO A 25 -2.72 15.00 4.91
N ALA A 26 -4.04 14.89 4.70
CA ALA A 26 -4.78 13.69 5.06
C ALA A 26 -4.05 12.48 4.45
N PRO A 27 -3.86 11.40 5.23
CA PRO A 27 -3.16 10.24 4.74
C PRO A 27 -3.83 9.72 3.46
N PRO A 28 -3.03 9.31 2.45
CA PRO A 28 -3.47 8.61 1.26
C PRO A 28 -4.76 7.81 1.35
N GLU A 29 -5.93 8.24 0.88
CA GLU A 29 -7.12 7.40 1.04
C GLU A 29 -7.00 6.08 0.23
N VAL A 30 -7.60 4.99 0.73
CA VAL A 30 -7.71 3.73 -0.02
C VAL A 30 -8.74 3.92 -1.12
N ILE A 31 -8.29 3.86 -2.38
CA ILE A 31 -9.17 4.05 -3.54
C ILE A 31 -10.04 2.79 -3.69
N ARG A 32 -11.35 2.94 -3.86
CA ARG A 32 -12.25 1.80 -4.05
C ARG A 32 -12.64 1.69 -5.51
N VAL A 33 -12.45 0.51 -6.11
CA VAL A 33 -12.89 0.19 -7.46
C VAL A 33 -13.72 -1.09 -7.45
N PRO A 34 -14.81 -1.17 -8.23
CA PRO A 34 -15.71 -2.31 -8.18
C PRO A 34 -15.11 -3.56 -8.84
N THR A 35 -14.28 -3.37 -9.88
CA THR A 35 -13.79 -4.45 -10.75
C THR A 35 -12.30 -4.35 -11.01
N LEU A 36 -11.70 -5.48 -11.43
CA LEU A 36 -10.32 -5.53 -11.90
C LEU A 36 -10.08 -4.65 -13.13
N GLU A 37 -11.08 -4.49 -14.00
CA GLU A 37 -11.00 -3.58 -15.15
C GLU A 37 -10.85 -2.13 -14.73
N GLY A 38 -11.64 -1.67 -13.76
CA GLY A 38 -11.50 -0.32 -13.20
C GLY A 38 -10.13 -0.10 -12.56
N PHE A 39 -9.58 -1.15 -11.93
CA PHE A 39 -8.21 -1.11 -11.43
C PHE A 39 -7.16 -1.03 -12.55
N ALA A 40 -7.34 -1.76 -13.66
CA ALA A 40 -6.43 -1.74 -14.80
C ALA A 40 -6.33 -0.35 -15.44
N SER A 41 -7.44 0.39 -15.53
CA SER A 41 -7.44 1.78 -16.01
C SER A 41 -6.62 2.70 -15.11
N LEU A 42 -6.76 2.57 -13.79
CA LEU A 42 -5.95 3.32 -12.82
C LEU A 42 -4.48 2.94 -12.94
N LEU A 43 -4.19 1.64 -13.00
CA LEU A 43 -2.84 1.11 -13.13
C LEU A 43 -2.15 1.62 -14.41
N ASN A 44 -2.85 1.69 -15.54
CA ASN A 44 -2.32 2.25 -16.80
C ASN A 44 -1.84 3.70 -16.63
N ARG A 45 -2.62 4.55 -15.94
CA ARG A 45 -2.25 5.94 -15.66
C ARG A 45 -0.97 6.02 -14.82
N GLU A 46 -0.91 5.26 -13.74
CA GLU A 46 0.24 5.28 -12.82
C GLU A 46 1.50 4.67 -13.45
N LEU A 47 1.37 3.58 -14.20
CA LEU A 47 2.48 3.00 -14.98
C LEU A 47 3.00 3.98 -16.03
N GLY A 48 2.11 4.72 -16.71
CA GLY A 48 2.50 5.78 -17.63
C GLY A 48 3.34 6.88 -16.95
N SER A 49 2.99 7.24 -15.71
CA SER A 49 3.78 8.17 -14.89
C SER A 49 5.14 7.60 -14.52
N ALA A 50 5.18 6.38 -13.97
CA ALA A 50 6.40 5.70 -13.57
C ALA A 50 7.38 5.49 -14.75
N ARG A 51 6.86 5.22 -15.95
CA ARG A 51 7.68 5.08 -17.17
C ARG A 51 8.42 6.37 -17.50
N ARG A 52 7.77 7.54 -17.37
CA ARG A 52 8.40 8.84 -17.63
C ARG A 52 9.48 9.20 -16.62
N SER A 53 9.32 8.76 -15.37
CA SER A 53 10.33 8.96 -14.32
C SER A 53 11.41 7.88 -14.29
N GLY A 54 11.37 6.91 -15.22
CA GLY A 54 12.31 5.78 -15.24
C GLY A 54 12.16 4.81 -14.07
N ALA A 55 11.06 4.89 -13.31
CA ALA A 55 10.81 4.02 -12.17
C ALA A 55 10.32 2.63 -12.62
N GLU A 56 10.61 1.63 -11.79
CA GLU A 56 10.24 0.24 -12.00
C GLU A 56 9.18 -0.16 -10.97
N PRO A 57 7.90 0.05 -11.29
CA PRO A 57 6.82 -0.23 -10.36
C PRO A 57 6.58 -1.74 -10.25
N ALA A 58 6.18 -2.18 -9.06
CA ALA A 58 5.71 -3.53 -8.81
C ALA A 58 4.25 -3.49 -8.33
N LEU A 59 3.46 -4.46 -8.77
CA LEU A 59 2.09 -4.65 -8.33
C LEU A 59 2.04 -5.78 -7.31
N LEU A 60 1.51 -5.51 -6.13
CA LEU A 60 1.18 -6.49 -5.11
C LEU A 60 -0.35 -6.66 -5.05
N MET A 61 -0.82 -7.89 -5.14
CA MET A 61 -2.22 -8.27 -5.01
C MET A 61 -2.43 -9.01 -3.69
N LEU A 62 -3.51 -8.67 -3.00
CA LEU A 62 -3.90 -9.25 -1.72
C LEU A 62 -5.36 -9.74 -1.81
N SER A 63 -5.66 -10.88 -1.18
CA SER A 63 -7.03 -11.39 -1.07
C SER A 63 -7.28 -12.03 0.29
N VAL A 64 -8.39 -11.67 0.91
CA VAL A 64 -8.83 -12.24 2.18
C VAL A 64 -9.66 -13.49 1.93
N ARG A 65 -9.09 -14.66 2.21
CA ARG A 65 -9.72 -15.97 1.97
C ARG A 65 -10.82 -16.30 2.97
N SER A 66 -10.58 -16.05 4.25
CA SER A 66 -11.55 -16.25 5.33
C SER A 66 -11.34 -15.22 6.44
N LEU A 67 -12.42 -14.94 7.17
CA LEU A 67 -12.38 -14.22 8.44
C LEU A 67 -13.08 -15.08 9.48
N ARG A 68 -12.46 -15.26 10.63
CA ARG A 68 -12.98 -16.08 11.72
C ARG A 68 -12.98 -15.30 13.02
N VAL A 69 -14.06 -15.44 13.77
CA VAL A 69 -14.16 -14.98 15.15
C VAL A 69 -13.41 -15.98 16.02
N VAL A 70 -12.41 -15.50 16.77
CA VAL A 70 -11.49 -16.36 17.53
C VAL A 70 -12.22 -17.08 18.67
N GLU A 71 -13.05 -16.36 19.42
CA GLU A 71 -13.72 -16.88 20.61
C GLU A 71 -14.85 -17.85 20.26
N ALA A 72 -15.62 -17.54 19.22
CA ALA A 72 -16.75 -18.37 18.78
C ALA A 72 -16.33 -19.50 17.82
N ALA A 73 -15.11 -19.46 17.28
CA ALA A 73 -14.64 -20.35 16.22
C ALA A 73 -15.55 -20.39 14.96
N THR A 74 -16.34 -19.34 14.74
CA THR A 74 -17.26 -19.19 13.59
C THR A 74 -16.70 -18.26 12.52
N GLU A 75 -17.30 -18.28 11.33
CA GLU A 75 -17.03 -17.24 10.32
C GLU A 75 -17.60 -15.89 10.78
N ALA A 76 -16.92 -14.82 10.38
CA ALA A 76 -17.41 -13.46 10.62
C ALA A 76 -18.68 -13.19 9.81
N ASP A 77 -19.63 -12.49 10.40
CA ASP A 77 -20.79 -11.98 9.69
C ASP A 77 -20.42 -10.86 8.70
N ALA A 78 -21.41 -10.35 7.96
CA ALA A 78 -21.19 -9.32 6.94
C ALA A 78 -20.72 -7.98 7.54
N GLU A 79 -21.22 -7.60 8.72
CA GLU A 79 -20.85 -6.35 9.38
C GLU A 79 -19.42 -6.40 9.90
N GLN A 80 -19.09 -7.45 10.64
CA GLN A 80 -17.74 -7.78 11.11
C GLN A 80 -16.76 -7.83 9.94
N THR A 81 -17.14 -8.52 8.85
CA THR A 81 -16.31 -8.62 7.65
C THR A 81 -16.02 -7.24 7.05
N GLN A 82 -17.04 -6.39 6.88
CA GLN A 82 -16.87 -5.06 6.32
C GLN A 82 -16.01 -4.15 7.22
N ALA A 83 -16.17 -4.25 8.54
CA ALA A 83 -15.37 -3.52 9.51
C ALA A 83 -13.89 -3.93 9.44
N VAL A 84 -13.61 -5.23 9.44
CA VAL A 84 -12.24 -5.75 9.34
C VAL A 84 -11.60 -5.39 8.01
N LEU A 85 -12.34 -5.45 6.89
CA LEU A 85 -11.80 -5.06 5.58
C LEU A 85 -11.46 -3.57 5.53
N THR A 86 -12.27 -2.71 6.14
CA THR A 86 -11.96 -1.27 6.27
C THR A 86 -10.71 -1.06 7.11
N ALA A 87 -10.63 -1.69 8.29
CA ALA A 87 -9.46 -1.60 9.16
C ALA A 87 -8.18 -2.18 8.52
N MET A 88 -8.31 -3.25 7.74
CA MET A 88 -7.22 -3.83 6.97
C MET A 88 -6.74 -2.86 5.89
N GLY A 89 -7.66 -2.19 5.18
CA GLY A 89 -7.31 -1.16 4.20
C GLY A 89 -6.53 0.00 4.81
N GLU A 90 -6.99 0.52 5.94
CA GLU A 90 -6.30 1.57 6.71
C GLU A 90 -4.92 1.11 7.20
N ARG A 91 -4.85 -0.10 7.77
CA ARG A 91 -3.60 -0.71 8.23
C ARG A 91 -2.63 -0.89 7.07
N LEU A 92 -3.09 -1.43 5.93
CA LEU A 92 -2.28 -1.60 4.72
C LEU A 92 -1.74 -0.25 4.25
N ARG A 93 -2.59 0.78 4.22
CA ARG A 93 -2.20 2.10 3.80
C ARG A 93 -1.14 2.73 4.70
N ALA A 94 -1.25 2.55 6.01
CA ALA A 94 -0.28 3.05 6.99
C ALA A 94 1.09 2.35 6.90
N ARG A 95 1.18 1.19 6.23
CA ARG A 95 2.42 0.39 6.09
C ARG A 95 3.14 0.55 4.76
N VAL A 96 2.55 1.27 3.82
CA VAL A 96 3.16 1.58 2.52
C VAL A 96 3.53 3.07 2.44
N ARG A 97 4.39 3.44 1.48
CA ARG A 97 4.86 4.82 1.36
C ARG A 97 3.71 5.75 0.95
N SER A 98 3.89 7.05 1.13
CA SER A 98 2.93 8.04 0.64
C SER A 98 2.77 7.99 -0.89
N SER A 99 3.86 7.67 -1.60
CA SER A 99 3.90 7.48 -3.06
C SER A 99 3.24 6.20 -3.55
N ASP A 100 3.06 5.20 -2.68
CA ASP A 100 2.44 3.95 -3.10
C ASP A 100 0.92 4.13 -3.18
N VAL A 101 0.30 3.47 -4.16
CA VAL A 101 -1.14 3.55 -4.37
C VAL A 101 -1.79 2.29 -3.82
N VAL A 102 -2.78 2.45 -2.96
CA VAL A 102 -3.56 1.36 -2.39
C VAL A 102 -4.97 1.42 -2.92
N VAL A 103 -5.44 0.31 -3.47
CA VAL A 103 -6.76 0.18 -4.08
C VAL A 103 -7.47 -1.03 -3.47
N GLN A 104 -8.71 -0.86 -3.03
CA GLN A 104 -9.62 -1.97 -2.74
C GLN A 104 -10.39 -2.34 -4.01
N ILE A 105 -10.34 -3.63 -4.39
CA ILE A 105 -10.91 -4.17 -5.62
C ILE A 105 -12.06 -5.10 -5.24
N GLY A 106 -13.29 -4.67 -5.54
CA GLY A 106 -14.49 -5.36 -5.11
C GLY A 106 -14.57 -5.45 -3.58
N ALA A 107 -15.05 -6.59 -3.07
CA ALA A 107 -15.26 -6.75 -1.63
C ALA A 107 -13.97 -7.08 -0.85
N ARG A 108 -13.23 -8.12 -1.26
CA ARG A 108 -12.20 -8.79 -0.42
C ARG A 108 -10.77 -8.73 -0.96
N ARG A 109 -10.53 -7.99 -2.05
CA ARG A 109 -9.20 -7.89 -2.67
C ARG A 109 -8.63 -6.48 -2.54
N PHE A 110 -7.31 -6.40 -2.49
CA PHE A 110 -6.58 -5.14 -2.54
C PHE A 110 -5.44 -5.23 -3.57
N GLY A 111 -5.22 -4.15 -4.28
CA GLY A 111 -4.05 -3.92 -5.12
C GLY A 111 -3.18 -2.83 -4.52
N VAL A 112 -1.87 -3.05 -4.50
CA VAL A 112 -0.89 -2.06 -4.08
C VAL A 112 0.12 -1.86 -5.19
N LEU A 113 0.18 -0.65 -5.72
CA LEU A 113 1.21 -0.25 -6.67
C LEU A 113 2.38 0.36 -5.91
N LEU A 114 3.48 -0.37 -5.87
CA LEU A 114 4.75 0.07 -5.29
C LEU A 114 5.48 0.90 -6.35
N GLN A 115 5.38 2.23 -6.26
CA GLN A 115 5.82 3.12 -7.34
C GLN A 115 7.34 3.24 -7.47
N ASN A 116 8.07 3.07 -6.36
CA ASN A 116 9.51 3.22 -6.34
C ASN A 116 10.18 2.14 -5.48
N MET A 117 10.62 1.08 -6.16
CA MET A 117 11.33 -0.05 -5.57
C MET A 117 12.84 0.15 -5.67
N ALA A 118 13.37 1.22 -5.06
CA ALA A 118 14.80 1.59 -5.04
C ALA A 118 15.73 0.48 -4.47
N GLY A 119 15.91 -0.61 -5.23
CA GLY A 119 16.65 -1.82 -4.85
C GLY A 119 15.88 -2.82 -3.98
N ALA A 120 14.69 -2.49 -3.46
CA ALA A 120 13.91 -3.41 -2.65
C ALA A 120 13.26 -4.50 -3.52
N LYS A 121 13.39 -5.78 -3.12
CA LYS A 121 12.68 -6.89 -3.78
C LYS A 121 11.20 -6.86 -3.38
N PRO A 122 10.24 -6.98 -4.32
CA PRO A 122 8.80 -7.04 -4.00
C PRO A 122 8.43 -8.10 -2.96
N GLY A 123 9.13 -9.25 -2.96
CA GLY A 123 8.93 -10.30 -1.96
C GLY A 123 9.23 -9.86 -0.52
N VAL A 124 10.17 -8.94 -0.29
CA VAL A 124 10.46 -8.42 1.06
C VAL A 124 9.30 -7.53 1.55
N VAL A 125 8.75 -6.71 0.66
CA VAL A 125 7.58 -5.87 0.97
C VAL A 125 6.36 -6.75 1.22
N GLN A 126 6.14 -7.78 0.39
CA GLN A 126 5.09 -8.78 0.60
C GLN A 126 5.23 -9.43 1.98
N GLN A 127 6.39 -9.97 2.33
CA GLN A 127 6.60 -10.66 3.61
C GLN A 127 6.34 -9.72 4.80
N ARG A 128 6.83 -8.47 4.72
CA ARG A 128 6.57 -7.45 5.74
C ARG A 128 5.08 -7.18 5.91
N LEU A 129 4.37 -6.98 4.79
CA LEU A 129 2.93 -6.73 4.82
C LEU A 129 2.16 -7.95 5.32
N GLN A 130 2.57 -9.17 4.95
CA GLN A 130 1.97 -10.40 5.46
C GLN A 130 2.04 -10.46 6.98
N GLN A 131 3.22 -10.23 7.56
CA GLN A 131 3.40 -10.24 9.01
C GLN A 131 2.58 -9.15 9.71
N GLN A 132 2.49 -7.97 9.12
CA GLN A 132 1.78 -6.83 9.73
C GLN A 132 0.26 -6.92 9.60
N LEU A 133 -0.25 -7.57 8.55
CA LEU A 133 -1.68 -7.66 8.26
C LEU A 133 -2.32 -8.95 8.77
N SER A 134 -1.54 -10.00 9.05
CA SER A 134 -2.04 -11.28 9.59
C SER A 134 -2.34 -11.24 11.11
N GLY A 135 -2.10 -10.09 11.76
CA GLY A 135 -2.47 -9.91 13.17
C GLY A 135 -3.99 -9.91 13.39
N ALA A 136 -4.40 -10.02 14.65
CA ALA A 136 -5.79 -9.89 15.04
C ALA A 136 -6.40 -8.51 14.68
N TYR A 137 -7.71 -8.53 14.48
CA TYR A 137 -8.55 -7.35 14.32
C TYR A 137 -9.63 -7.39 15.38
N GLU A 138 -9.86 -6.28 16.05
CA GLU A 138 -10.91 -6.18 17.06
C GLU A 138 -12.13 -5.49 16.46
N HIS A 139 -13.31 -6.05 16.69
CA HIS A 139 -14.58 -5.43 16.37
C HIS A 139 -15.59 -5.75 17.46
N ARG A 140 -16.20 -4.72 18.08
CA ARG A 140 -17.23 -4.87 19.13
C ARG A 140 -16.83 -5.86 20.25
N HIS A 141 -15.58 -5.78 20.70
CA HIS A 141 -14.95 -6.65 21.72
C HIS A 141 -14.64 -8.08 21.28
N GLU A 142 -14.93 -8.46 20.04
CA GLU A 142 -14.53 -9.75 19.49
C GLU A 142 -13.20 -9.63 18.74
N CYS A 143 -12.36 -10.64 18.92
CA CYS A 143 -11.12 -10.79 18.17
C CYS A 143 -11.38 -11.61 16.91
N LEU A 144 -11.03 -11.05 15.76
CA LEU A 144 -11.11 -11.68 14.45
C LEU A 144 -9.72 -11.95 13.89
N THR A 145 -9.56 -13.11 13.28
CA THR A 145 -8.37 -13.49 12.52
C THR A 145 -8.75 -13.63 11.05
N LEU A 146 -7.80 -13.33 10.18
CA LEU A 146 -7.99 -13.44 8.74
C LEU A 146 -6.95 -14.34 8.11
N ALA A 147 -7.35 -15.08 7.07
CA ALA A 147 -6.44 -15.79 6.20
C ALA A 147 -6.16 -14.93 4.96
N LEU A 148 -4.92 -14.45 4.85
CA LEU A 148 -4.50 -13.54 3.79
C LEU A 148 -3.61 -14.27 2.79
N GLN A 149 -3.96 -14.13 1.52
CA GLN A 149 -3.08 -14.52 0.42
C GLN A 149 -2.54 -13.27 -0.27
N MET A 150 -1.26 -13.32 -0.64
CA MET A 150 -0.61 -12.27 -1.39
C MET A 150 0.21 -12.83 -2.53
N ALA A 151 0.27 -12.09 -3.63
CA ALA A 151 1.17 -12.34 -4.75
C ALA A 151 1.61 -11.02 -5.35
N TRP A 152 2.70 -11.01 -6.10
CA TRP A 152 3.17 -9.82 -6.81
C TRP A 152 3.60 -10.15 -8.21
N ALA A 153 3.57 -9.12 -9.06
CA ALA A 153 4.22 -9.11 -10.34
C ALA A 153 5.01 -7.81 -10.48
N ARG A 154 6.09 -7.84 -11.25
CA ARG A 154 6.90 -6.66 -11.56
C ARG A 154 6.91 -6.46 -13.06
N SER A 155 6.92 -5.20 -13.50
CA SER A 155 7.32 -4.90 -14.87
C SER A 155 8.84 -5.05 -14.91
N GLU A 156 9.35 -6.14 -15.48
CA GLU A 156 10.80 -6.28 -15.64
C GLU A 156 11.29 -5.13 -16.53
N ARG A 157 12.40 -4.50 -16.12
CA ARG A 157 13.20 -3.70 -17.03
C ARG A 157 13.56 -4.63 -18.19
N GLY A 158 13.35 -4.20 -19.43
CA GLY A 158 13.70 -5.01 -20.59
C GLY A 158 15.14 -5.49 -20.46
N SER A 159 15.33 -6.76 -20.12
CA SER A 159 16.66 -7.37 -20.10
C SER A 159 17.19 -7.31 -21.52
N ARG A 160 18.42 -6.82 -21.72
CA ARG A 160 19.14 -6.95 -22.99
C ARG A 160 19.53 -8.41 -23.16
N GLU A 161 18.59 -9.24 -23.58
CA GLU A 161 18.87 -10.59 -24.03
C GLU A 161 18.91 -10.57 -25.56
N GLY A 162 20.11 -10.41 -26.11
CA GLY A 162 20.35 -10.35 -27.56
C GLY A 162 19.61 -9.22 -28.27
N ASP A 163 20.15 -8.01 -28.26
CA ASP A 163 19.77 -6.85 -29.12
C ASP A 163 18.27 -6.44 -29.21
N ARG A 164 17.38 -7.11 -28.48
CA ARG A 164 15.93 -6.84 -28.43
C ARG A 164 15.55 -6.48 -27.01
N GLU A 165 15.19 -5.22 -26.82
CA GLU A 165 14.63 -4.73 -25.57
C GLU A 165 13.28 -5.43 -25.33
N ARG A 166 13.15 -6.25 -24.27
CA ARG A 166 11.85 -6.84 -23.94
C ARG A 166 10.86 -5.72 -23.62
N PRO A 167 9.65 -5.73 -24.20
CA PRO A 167 8.67 -4.70 -23.94
C PRO A 167 8.24 -4.74 -22.46
N ARG A 168 8.14 -3.56 -21.85
CA ARG A 168 7.61 -3.44 -20.48
C ARG A 168 6.16 -3.90 -20.47
N LEU A 169 5.80 -4.75 -19.50
CA LEU A 169 4.43 -5.23 -19.34
C LEU A 169 3.43 -4.07 -19.33
N SER A 170 2.34 -4.22 -20.07
CA SER A 170 1.15 -3.38 -19.97
C SER A 170 0.48 -3.52 -18.60
N ALA A 171 -0.40 -2.59 -18.22
CA ALA A 171 -1.15 -2.72 -16.96
C ALA A 171 -1.95 -4.03 -16.91
N GLN A 172 -2.54 -4.42 -18.04
CA GLN A 172 -3.35 -5.62 -18.12
C GLN A 172 -2.51 -6.88 -17.94
N GLU A 173 -1.34 -6.97 -18.59
CA GLU A 173 -0.43 -8.11 -18.42
C GLU A 173 0.13 -8.17 -16.98
N LEU A 174 0.48 -7.02 -16.40
CA LEU A 174 0.98 -6.96 -15.02
C LEU A 174 -0.09 -7.41 -14.03
N LEU A 175 -1.33 -6.95 -14.22
CA LEU A 175 -2.47 -7.34 -13.40
C LEU A 175 -2.78 -8.83 -13.55
N GLN A 176 -2.82 -9.34 -14.78
CA GLN A 176 -3.05 -10.74 -15.07
C GLN A 176 -1.96 -11.63 -14.47
N ALA A 177 -0.69 -11.22 -14.54
CA ALA A 177 0.41 -11.95 -13.92
C ALA A 177 0.29 -11.98 -12.38
N ALA A 178 -0.05 -10.85 -11.76
CA ALA A 178 -0.21 -10.78 -10.30
C ALA A 178 -1.45 -11.57 -9.82
N ASP A 179 -2.55 -11.52 -10.56
CA ASP A 179 -3.78 -12.26 -10.26
C ASP A 179 -3.59 -13.77 -10.49
N ALA A 180 -2.94 -14.17 -11.58
CA ALA A 180 -2.56 -15.56 -11.82
C ALA A 180 -1.64 -16.09 -10.70
N ALA A 181 -0.69 -15.30 -10.23
CA ALA A 181 0.17 -15.66 -9.10
C ALA A 181 -0.60 -15.73 -7.76
N LEU A 182 -1.68 -14.96 -7.61
CA LEU A 182 -2.59 -15.02 -6.45
C LEU A 182 -3.51 -16.24 -6.50
N HIS A 183 -3.80 -16.76 -7.69
CA HIS A 183 -4.63 -17.95 -7.88
C HIS A 183 -3.81 -19.25 -8.03
N ALA A 184 -2.53 -19.14 -8.36
CA ALA A 184 -1.62 -20.26 -8.25
C ALA A 184 -1.53 -20.69 -6.78
N GLU A 185 -1.72 -21.99 -6.54
CA GLU A 185 -1.32 -22.63 -5.29
C GLU A 185 0.13 -22.20 -4.97
N PRO A 186 0.48 -21.92 -3.70
CA PRO A 186 1.79 -21.43 -3.32
C PRO A 186 2.85 -22.48 -3.67
N LYS A 187 3.35 -22.42 -4.91
CA LYS A 187 4.59 -23.05 -5.28
C LYS A 187 5.64 -22.29 -4.49
N GLY A 188 6.22 -22.98 -3.52
CA GLY A 188 7.29 -22.46 -2.69
C GLY A 188 8.23 -21.61 -3.51
N GLN A 189 8.51 -20.42 -2.98
CA GLN A 189 9.53 -19.48 -3.43
C GLN A 189 10.61 -20.20 -4.22
N THR A 190 10.69 -19.93 -5.52
CA THR A 190 11.84 -20.38 -6.32
C THR A 190 13.07 -19.73 -5.69
N PRO A 191 14.01 -20.49 -5.11
CA PRO A 191 15.24 -19.90 -4.61
C PRO A 191 16.03 -19.45 -5.84
N ASP A 192 16.01 -18.14 -6.08
CA ASP A 192 16.95 -17.45 -6.96
C ASP A 192 18.33 -17.42 -6.25
N GLU A 193 18.91 -18.60 -6.06
CA GLU A 193 20.29 -18.80 -5.59
C GLU A 193 20.80 -20.14 -6.14
N ARG A 194 21.24 -20.15 -7.39
CA ARG A 194 22.34 -20.99 -7.91
C ARG A 194 22.58 -20.73 -9.40
N ARG A 195 23.19 -19.59 -9.73
CA ARG A 195 24.16 -19.54 -10.84
C ARG A 195 25.11 -18.34 -10.75
N GLY A 196 26.41 -18.67 -10.59
CA GLY A 196 27.57 -17.76 -10.69
C GLY A 196 28.11 -17.36 -9.31
N GLN A 197 29.36 -17.60 -8.90
CA GLN A 197 30.57 -17.96 -9.64
C GLN A 197 31.67 -18.41 -8.64
N ARG A 198 32.61 -19.24 -9.11
CA ARG A 198 33.83 -19.70 -8.40
C ARG A 198 34.72 -18.51 -7.95
N PRO A 199 35.53 -18.70 -6.90
CA PRO A 199 36.98 -18.94 -7.10
C PRO A 199 37.47 -20.08 -6.17
N ASN A 200 38.57 -20.79 -6.34
CA ASN A 200 39.80 -20.71 -7.14
C ASN A 200 40.20 -22.17 -7.43
#